data_AF-A0A5S9MKQ7-F1
#
_entry.id   AF-A0A5S9MKQ7-F1
#
_cell.length_a   1.000
_cell.length_b   1.000
_cell.length_c   1.000
_cell.angle_alpha   90.00
_cell.angle_beta   90.00
_cell.angle_gamma   90.00
#
_symmetry.space_group_name_H-M   'P 1'
#
loop_
_entity.id
_entity.type
_entity.pdbx_description
1 polymer ?
#
loop_
_entity_poly.entity_id
_entity_poly.type
_entity_poly.pdbx_seq_one_letter_code
_entity_poly.pdbx_strand_id
1 'polypeptide(L)'
;MEETGELARAVRAIEIGRDRPDEQRQESSELKKELIEEMGDVLANLLILADQYDVTVEEVFSAHQQKLNKRFSGKRASKKHVTKLSRVFTP
;
A
#
# COMPACT_ATOMS: atom_id res chain seq x y z
N MET A 1 -11.40 -10.50 -11.00
CA MET A 1 -10.44 -10.48 -9.88
C MET A 1 -11.27 -10.44 -8.61
N GLU A 2 -11.64 -11.61 -8.13
CA GLU A 2 -12.56 -11.83 -7.00
C GLU A 2 -11.90 -11.40 -5.68
N GLU A 3 -10.69 -11.91 -5.42
CA GLU A 3 -9.93 -11.62 -4.18
C GLU A 3 -9.63 -10.13 -3.95
N THR A 4 -9.43 -9.34 -5.01
CA THR A 4 -9.23 -7.89 -4.84
C THR A 4 -10.51 -7.20 -4.36
N GLY A 5 -11.68 -7.73 -4.74
CA GLY A 5 -12.98 -7.26 -4.26
C GLY A 5 -13.24 -7.64 -2.81
N GLU A 6 -12.85 -8.86 -2.42
CA GLU A 6 -12.95 -9.36 -1.05
C GLU A 6 -11.99 -8.62 -0.11
N LEU A 7 -10.73 -8.41 -0.53
CA LEU A 7 -9.79 -7.53 0.17
C LEU A 7 -10.34 -6.11 0.35
N ALA A 8 -10.96 -5.53 -0.67
CA ALA A 8 -11.59 -4.21 -0.58
C ALA A 8 -12.80 -4.19 0.38
N ARG A 9 -13.48 -5.32 0.57
CA ARG A 9 -14.55 -5.48 1.56
C ARG A 9 -13.98 -5.58 2.98
N ALA A 10 -12.93 -6.35 3.19
CA ALA A 10 -12.24 -6.46 4.48
C ALA A 10 -11.68 -5.10 4.96
N VAL A 11 -11.05 -4.35 4.05
CA VAL A 11 -10.59 -2.98 4.34
C VAL A 11 -11.76 -2.06 4.73
N ARG A 12 -12.89 -2.11 4.00
CA ARG A 12 -14.07 -1.29 4.33
C ARG A 12 -14.66 -1.66 5.70
N ALA A 13 -14.70 -2.94 6.06
CA ALA A 13 -15.17 -3.38 7.36
C ALA A 13 -14.32 -2.81 8.51
N ILE A 14 -13.01 -2.66 8.31
CA ILE A 14 -12.09 -2.04 9.28
C ILE A 14 -12.26 -0.52 9.34
N GLU A 15 -12.31 0.16 8.20
CA GLU A 15 -12.25 1.62 8.12
C GLU A 15 -13.59 2.31 8.40
N ILE A 16 -14.69 1.73 7.91
CA ILE A 16 -16.03 2.35 7.91
C ILE A 16 -17.02 1.52 8.76
N GLY A 17 -16.77 0.21 8.89
CA GLY A 17 -17.73 -0.75 9.40
C GLY A 17 -18.55 -1.37 8.27
N ARG A 18 -19.40 -2.36 8.59
CA ARG A 18 -20.30 -2.96 7.61
C ARG A 18 -21.61 -2.18 7.50
N ASP A 19 -22.08 -1.98 6.28
CA ASP A 19 -23.28 -1.17 5.94
C ASP A 19 -24.62 -1.81 6.36
N ARG A 20 -24.60 -2.84 7.21
CA ARG A 20 -25.78 -3.58 7.64
C ARG A 20 -26.13 -3.25 9.10
N PRO A 21 -27.27 -2.58 9.35
CA PRO A 21 -27.70 -2.23 10.71
C PRO A 21 -27.98 -3.44 11.60
N ASP A 22 -28.09 -4.64 11.02
CA ASP A 22 -28.36 -5.93 11.65
C ASP A 22 -27.12 -6.80 11.88
N GLU A 23 -25.94 -6.41 11.39
CA GLU A 23 -24.69 -7.16 11.61
C GLU A 23 -24.04 -6.79 12.95
N GLN A 24 -23.76 -7.80 13.77
CA GLN A 24 -22.98 -7.60 14.99
C GLN A 24 -21.59 -7.08 14.63
N ARG A 25 -21.11 -6.11 15.40
CA ARG A 25 -19.77 -5.55 15.23
C ARG A 25 -18.74 -6.66 15.45
N GLN A 26 -18.02 -7.07 14.41
CA GLN A 26 -16.91 -8.00 14.54
C GLN A 26 -15.85 -7.42 15.48
N GLU A 27 -15.20 -8.30 16.24
CA GLU A 27 -14.07 -7.92 17.08
C GLU A 27 -12.89 -7.49 16.20
N SER A 28 -12.09 -6.53 16.70
CA SER A 28 -10.95 -6.00 15.95
C SER A 28 -9.94 -7.07 15.52
N SER A 29 -9.82 -8.15 16.29
CA SER A 29 -8.97 -9.30 15.98
C SER A 29 -9.49 -10.12 14.79
N GLU A 30 -10.81 -10.28 14.67
CA GLU A 30 -11.45 -11.01 13.58
C GLU A 30 -11.33 -10.25 12.27
N LEU A 31 -11.58 -8.94 12.29
CA LEU A 31 -11.39 -8.07 11.13
C LEU A 31 -9.94 -8.09 10.62
N LYS A 32 -8.96 -8.09 11.53
CA LYS A 32 -7.55 -8.21 11.16
C LYS A 32 -7.21 -9.57 10.57
N LYS A 33 -7.82 -10.64 11.08
CA LYS A 33 -7.64 -11.99 10.53
C LYS A 33 -8.19 -12.06 9.10
N GLU A 34 -9.42 -11.58 8.89
CA GLU A 34 -10.06 -11.49 7.57
C GLU A 34 -9.17 -10.70 6.61
N LEU A 35 -8.68 -9.51 7.00
CA LEU A 35 -7.74 -8.74 6.17
C LEU A 35 -6.48 -9.53 5.75
N ILE A 36 -5.88 -10.27 6.69
CA ILE A 36 -4.65 -11.05 6.40
C ILE A 36 -4.95 -12.20 5.43
N GLU A 37 -6.10 -12.85 5.58
CA GLU A 37 -6.58 -13.92 4.70
C GLU A 37 -6.73 -13.41 3.26
N GLU A 38 -7.48 -12.33 3.09
CA GLU A 38 -7.70 -11.70 1.77
C GLU A 38 -6.41 -11.18 1.12
N MET A 39 -5.48 -10.65 1.93
CA MET A 39 -4.15 -10.27 1.44
C MET A 39 -3.36 -11.49 0.95
N GLY A 40 -3.51 -12.63 1.63
CA GLY A 40 -2.92 -13.90 1.26
C GLY A 40 -3.45 -14.41 -0.08
N ASP A 41 -4.76 -14.32 -0.31
CA ASP A 41 -5.40 -14.80 -1.55
C ASP A 41 -5.02 -13.94 -2.76
N VAL A 42 -4.93 -12.62 -2.57
CA VAL A 42 -4.37 -11.72 -3.59
C VAL A 42 -2.90 -12.06 -3.87
N LEU A 43 -2.10 -12.36 -2.85
CA LEU A 43 -0.70 -12.76 -3.02
C LEU A 43 -0.58 -14.11 -3.74
N ALA A 44 -1.43 -15.08 -3.42
CA ALA A 44 -1.46 -16.39 -4.09
C ALA A 44 -1.69 -16.24 -5.60
N ASN A 45 -2.63 -15.37 -5.99
CA ASN A 45 -2.85 -15.04 -7.40
C ASN A 45 -1.60 -14.44 -8.07
N LEU A 46 -0.88 -13.55 -7.38
CA LEU A 46 0.37 -13.00 -7.90
C LEU A 46 1.47 -14.06 -8.03
N LEU A 47 1.56 -14.99 -7.08
CA LEU A 47 2.52 -16.10 -7.12
C LEU A 47 2.24 -17.07 -8.27
N ILE A 48 0.98 -17.41 -8.51
CA ILE A 48 0.57 -18.25 -9.63
C ILE A 48 0.92 -17.56 -10.96
N LEU A 49 0.66 -16.26 -11.09
CA LEU A 49 1.03 -15.52 -12.28
C LEU A 49 2.55 -15.44 -12.45
N ALA A 50 3.29 -15.23 -11.37
CA ALA A 50 4.75 -15.18 -11.39
C ALA A 50 5.33 -16.48 -11.97
N ASP A 51 4.86 -17.63 -11.47
CA ASP A 51 5.24 -18.96 -11.97
C ASP A 51 4.83 -19.17 -13.45
N GLN A 52 3.58 -18.84 -13.81
CA GLN A 52 3.06 -19.01 -15.18
C GLN A 52 3.85 -18.25 -16.25
N TYR A 53 4.43 -17.11 -15.88
CA TYR A 53 5.14 -16.23 -16.81
C TYR A 53 6.66 -16.25 -16.64
N ASP A 54 7.20 -17.19 -15.86
CA ASP A 54 8.64 -17.33 -15.58
C ASP A 54 9.26 -16.01 -15.08
N VAL A 55 8.56 -15.35 -14.15
CA VAL A 55 9.05 -14.16 -13.46
C VAL A 55 9.06 -14.41 -11.96
N THR A 56 10.07 -13.90 -11.27
CA THR A 56 10.14 -13.99 -9.81
C THR A 56 9.39 -12.83 -9.15
N VAL A 57 8.86 -13.06 -7.96
CA VAL A 57 8.27 -11.99 -7.13
C VAL A 57 9.30 -10.89 -6.82
N GLU A 58 10.56 -11.26 -6.65
CA GLU A 58 11.66 -10.34 -6.39
C GLU A 58 11.91 -9.39 -7.57
N GLU A 59 11.84 -9.90 -8.81
CA GLU A 59 11.92 -9.07 -10.02
C GLU A 59 10.74 -8.08 -10.09
N VAL A 60 9.52 -8.55 -9.84
CA VAL A 60 8.31 -7.69 -9.82
C VAL A 60 8.46 -6.59 -8.77
N PHE A 61 8.88 -6.95 -7.55
CA PHE A 61 9.07 -6.01 -6.46
C PHE A 61 10.16 -4.98 -6.78
N SER A 62 11.30 -5.43 -7.29
CA SER A 62 12.43 -4.58 -7.67
C SER A 62 12.05 -3.60 -8.78
N ALA A 63 11.34 -4.06 -9.81
CA ALA A 63 10.85 -3.22 -10.89
C ALA A 63 9.89 -2.13 -10.38
N HIS A 64 8.99 -2.48 -9.45
CA HIS A 64 8.06 -1.53 -8.83
C HIS A 64 8.80 -0.50 -7.95
N GLN A 65 9.74 -0.96 -7.13
CA GLN A 65 10.56 -0.09 -6.27
C GLN A 65 11.35 0.92 -7.10
N GLN A 66 11.99 0.49 -8.19
CA GLN A 66 12.71 1.39 -9.10
C GLN A 66 11.77 2.44 -9.72
N LYS A 67 10.56 2.05 -10.12
CA LYS A 67 9.54 2.97 -10.65
C LYS A 67 9.14 4.03 -9.63
N LEU A 68 8.92 3.65 -8.36
CA LEU A 68 8.64 4.58 -7.28
C LEU A 68 9.81 5.52 -7.02
N ASN A 69 11.03 4.98 -6.92
CA ASN A 69 12.24 5.77 -6.73
C ASN A 69 12.40 6.82 -7.83
N LYS A 70 12.22 6.47 -9.11
CA LYS A 70 12.24 7.42 -10.24
C LYS A 70 11.15 8.50 -10.11
N ARG A 71 9.92 8.12 -9.73
CA ARG A 71 8.79 9.07 -9.56
C ARG A 71 9.01 10.09 -8.44
N PHE A 72 9.69 9.72 -7.36
CA PHE A 72 9.83 10.56 -6.17
C PHE A 72 11.23 11.20 -5.99
N SER A 73 12.26 10.75 -6.71
CA SER A 73 13.61 11.33 -6.66
C SER A 73 13.65 12.77 -7.20
N GLY A 74 12.82 13.13 -8.20
CA GLY A 74 12.69 14.52 -8.67
C GLY A 74 11.91 15.46 -7.75
N LYS A 75 11.06 14.95 -6.85
CA LYS A 75 10.21 15.78 -5.96
C LYS A 75 10.93 16.27 -4.69
N ARG A 76 12.10 15.69 -4.36
CA ARG A 76 12.93 16.12 -3.23
C ARG A 76 13.87 17.30 -3.56
N ALA A 77 14.08 17.62 -4.84
CA ALA A 77 15.02 18.66 -5.25
C ALA A 77 14.47 20.11 -5.15
N SER A 78 13.16 20.30 -5.05
CA SER A 78 12.53 21.63 -5.10
C SER A 78 12.45 22.37 -3.74
N LYS A 79 12.79 21.72 -2.62
CA LYS A 79 12.74 22.36 -1.28
C LYS A 79 14.05 22.99 -0.79
N LYS A 80 15.13 23.02 -1.59
CA LYS A 80 16.46 23.53 -1.16
C LYS A 80 16.82 24.96 -1.62
N HIS A 81 15.88 25.77 -2.09
CA HIS A 81 16.17 27.15 -2.57
C HIS A 81 15.49 28.29 -1.79
N VAL A 82 15.03 28.07 -0.56
CA VAL A 82 14.56 29.15 0.32
C VAL A 82 15.16 29.03 1.72
N THR A 83 16.48 29.15 1.83
CA THR A 83 17.16 29.56 3.09
C THR A 83 18.65 29.83 2.82
N LYS A 84 18.94 30.92 2.11
CA LYS A 84 20.26 31.57 2.13
C LYS A 84 20.06 33.08 2.02
N LEU A 85 19.44 33.69 3.01
CA LEU A 85 19.54 35.14 3.23
C LEU A 85 19.27 35.51 4.69
N SER A 86 20.23 35.23 5.56
CA SER A 86 20.38 35.92 6.85
C SER A 86 21.78 35.68 7.42
N ARG A 87 22.78 36.26 6.74
CA ARG A 87 24.02 36.70 7.38
C ARG A 87 24.27 38.13 6.94
N VAL A 88 23.76 39.11 7.69
CA VAL A 88 24.44 40.39 7.93
C VAL A 88 23.91 40.93 9.27
N PHE A 89 24.85 41.29 10.15
CA PHE A 89 24.71 42.15 11.33
C PHE A 89 24.26 41.56 12.67
N THR A 90 25.24 41.14 13.47
CA THR A 90 25.28 41.34 14.93
C THR A 90 25.91 42.72 15.23
N PRO A 91 25.40 43.50 16.19
CA PRO A 91 26.21 44.52 16.88
C PRO A 91 27.22 43.87 17.85
#